data_AF-R2SGC6-F1
#
_entry.id   AF-R2SGC6-F1
#
_cell.length_a   1.000
_cell.length_b   1.000
_cell.length_c   1.000
_cell.angle_alpha   90.00
_cell.angle_beta   90.00
_cell.angle_gamma   90.00
#
_symmetry.space_group_name_H-M   'P 1'
#
loop_
_entity.id
_entity.type
_entity.pdbx_description
1 polymer ?
#
loop_
_entity_poly.entity_id
_entity_poly.type
_entity_poly.pdbx_seq_one_letter_code
_entity_poly.pdbx_strand_id
1 'polypeptide(L)'
;MSTTLPADHLFAKIEQLLTENQSSLLGFKTEKQKAQELVNRQHEKAEKLQAIHAEIAAMTEQEEVSLEVFNEKKESFNQIYQEYKEEYALLRDLLLTISTSYTTEKYVIKRCFFNESDHLLTQLMEKTDQQDLRILQLNDLADSLD
;
A
#
# COMPACT_ATOMS: atom_id res chain seq x y z
N MET A 1 -20.55 -21.20 -3.43
CA MET A 1 -19.18 -20.83 -3.03
C MET A 1 -18.89 -19.48 -3.67
N SER A 2 -18.49 -18.46 -2.91
CA SER A 2 -18.09 -17.17 -3.48
C SER A 2 -16.86 -17.41 -4.36
N THR A 3 -16.93 -17.00 -5.62
CA THR A 3 -15.83 -17.13 -6.57
C THR A 3 -14.73 -16.15 -6.15
N THR A 4 -13.54 -16.64 -5.81
CA THR A 4 -12.40 -15.76 -5.53
C THR A 4 -12.03 -14.98 -6.78
N LEU A 5 -12.04 -13.66 -6.68
CA LEU A 5 -11.69 -12.73 -7.74
C LEU A 5 -10.24 -12.24 -7.60
N PRO A 6 -9.61 -11.78 -8.69
CA PRO A 6 -8.32 -11.09 -8.61
C PRO A 6 -8.28 -9.93 -7.62
N ALA A 7 -9.41 -9.27 -7.37
CA ALA A 7 -9.56 -8.19 -6.39
C ALA A 7 -9.31 -8.66 -4.94
N ASP A 8 -9.76 -9.87 -4.59
CA ASP A 8 -9.58 -10.45 -3.25
C ASP A 8 -8.09 -10.62 -2.93
N HIS A 9 -7.30 -11.04 -3.92
CA HIS A 9 -5.84 -11.18 -3.78
C HIS A 9 -5.14 -9.83 -3.56
N LEU A 10 -5.60 -8.76 -4.22
CA LEU A 10 -5.04 -7.43 -4.00
C LEU A 10 -5.37 -6.90 -2.61
N PHE A 11 -6.60 -7.11 -2.16
CA PHE A 11 -7.01 -6.70 -0.83
C PHE A 11 -6.29 -7.48 0.27
N ALA A 12 -6.14 -8.79 0.12
CA ALA A 12 -5.34 -9.60 1.03
C ALA A 12 -3.89 -9.09 1.13
N LYS A 13 -3.28 -8.67 0.01
CA LYS A 13 -1.95 -8.03 0.01
C LYS A 13 -1.94 -6.70 0.76
N ILE A 14 -2.99 -5.89 0.62
CA ILE A 14 -3.13 -4.65 1.41
C ILE A 14 -3.18 -5.00 2.89
N GLU A 15 -4.03 -5.94 3.31
CA GLU A 15 -4.13 -6.35 4.72
C GLU A 15 -2.82 -6.92 5.29
N GLN A 16 -2.11 -7.69 4.46
CA GLN A 16 -0.77 -8.19 4.79
C GLN A 16 0.20 -7.03 5.03
N LEU A 17 0.29 -6.06 4.12
CA LEU A 17 1.17 -4.90 4.27
C LEU A 17 0.85 -4.09 5.54
N LEU A 18 -0.42 -3.90 5.86
CA LEU A 18 -0.83 -3.20 7.09
C LEU A 18 -0.43 -3.98 8.33
N THR A 19 -0.55 -5.31 8.30
CA THR A 19 -0.16 -6.20 9.40
C THR A 19 1.36 -6.23 9.60
N GLU A 20 2.12 -6.28 8.52
CA GLU A 20 3.60 -6.31 8.56
C GLU A 20 4.21 -4.98 9.03
N ASN A 21 3.46 -3.88 8.95
CA ASN A 21 3.93 -2.54 9.31
C ASN A 21 3.07 -1.91 10.42
N GLN A 22 2.61 -2.70 11.40
CA GLN A 22 1.80 -2.21 12.53
C GLN A 22 2.48 -1.12 13.37
N SER A 23 3.81 -1.09 13.41
CA SER A 23 4.60 -0.08 14.13
C SER A 23 4.92 1.16 13.29
N SER A 24 4.37 1.26 12.09
CA SER A 24 4.52 2.43 11.21
C SER A 24 3.91 3.68 11.85
N LEU A 25 4.55 4.83 11.59
CA LEU A 25 4.02 6.16 11.90
C LEU A 25 2.91 6.56 10.91
N LEU A 26 2.89 5.95 9.73
CA LEU A 26 1.83 6.10 8.73
C LEU A 26 0.64 5.19 9.03
N GLY A 27 -0.58 5.74 8.90
CA GLY A 27 -1.84 5.01 9.04
C GLY A 27 -2.68 5.07 7.77
N PHE A 28 -3.21 3.92 7.35
CA PHE A 28 -3.95 3.75 6.08
C PHE A 28 -5.38 3.23 6.29
N LYS A 29 -6.06 3.69 7.34
CA LYS A 29 -7.41 3.23 7.68
C LYS A 29 -8.42 3.54 6.57
N THR A 30 -8.32 4.74 5.99
CA THR A 30 -9.21 5.21 4.92
C THR A 30 -8.98 4.41 3.63
N GLU A 31 -7.73 4.16 3.27
CA GLU A 31 -7.33 3.38 2.11
C GLU A 31 -7.77 1.92 2.25
N LYS A 32 -7.63 1.33 3.45
CA LYS A 32 -8.16 -0.01 3.74
C LYS A 32 -9.66 -0.08 3.51
N GLN A 33 -10.41 0.89 4.05
CA GLN A 33 -11.86 0.92 3.89
C GLN A 33 -12.25 1.07 2.41
N LYS A 34 -11.62 2.00 1.69
CA LYS A 34 -11.85 2.20 0.26
C LYS A 34 -11.51 0.94 -0.56
N ALA A 35 -10.44 0.24 -0.21
CA ALA A 35 -10.07 -1.02 -0.86
C ALA A 35 -11.13 -2.10 -0.64
N GLN A 36 -11.67 -2.24 0.58
CA GLN A 36 -12.77 -3.17 0.87
C GLN A 36 -14.04 -2.82 0.06
N GLU A 37 -14.40 -1.54 0.00
CA GLU A 37 -15.55 -1.07 -0.79
C GLU A 37 -15.39 -1.35 -2.29
N LEU A 38 -14.16 -1.23 -2.82
CA LEU A 38 -13.85 -1.58 -4.22
C LEU A 38 -13.95 -3.10 -4.47
N VAL A 39 -13.52 -3.93 -3.53
CA VAL A 39 -13.66 -5.40 -3.64
C VAL A 39 -15.13 -5.79 -3.67
N ASN A 40 -15.94 -5.24 -2.76
CA ASN A 40 -17.37 -5.55 -2.71
C ASN A 40 -18.07 -5.16 -4.02
N ARG A 41 -17.79 -3.97 -4.56
CA ARG A 41 -18.34 -3.54 -5.86
C ARG A 41 -17.87 -4.40 -7.03
N GLN A 42 -16.65 -4.93 -6.99
CA GLN A 42 -16.16 -5.85 -8.01
C GLN A 42 -16.86 -7.20 -7.96
N HIS A 43 -17.20 -7.71 -6.77
CA HIS A 43 -18.05 -8.91 -6.64
C HIS A 43 -19.44 -8.69 -7.25
N GLU A 44 -20.09 -7.57 -6.92
CA GLU A 44 -21.40 -7.22 -7.50
C GLU A 44 -21.36 -7.13 -9.03
N LYS A 45 -20.28 -6.56 -9.60
CA LYS A 45 -20.10 -6.49 -11.05
C LYS A 45 -19.84 -7.85 -11.67
N ALA A 46 -19.05 -8.71 -11.02
CA ALA A 46 -18.79 -10.06 -11.49
C ALA A 46 -20.08 -10.88 -11.55
N GLU A 47 -20.94 -10.78 -10.54
CA GLU A 47 -22.27 -11.41 -10.53
C GLU A 47 -23.15 -10.90 -11.67
N LYS A 48 -23.19 -9.58 -11.91
CA LYS A 48 -23.93 -8.99 -13.05
C LYS A 48 -23.41 -9.48 -14.40
N LEU A 49 -22.09 -9.54 -14.58
CA LEU A 49 -21.48 -10.05 -15.81
C LEU A 49 -21.81 -11.53 -16.03
N GLN A 50 -21.81 -12.34 -14.97
CA GLN A 50 -22.23 -13.74 -15.03
C GLN A 50 -23.70 -13.88 -15.41
N ALA A 51 -24.59 -13.05 -14.83
CA ALA A 51 -26.01 -13.05 -15.18
C ALA A 51 -26.24 -12.68 -16.65
N ILE A 52 -25.61 -11.61 -17.14
CA ILE A 52 -25.71 -11.22 -18.56
C ILE A 52 -25.15 -12.31 -19.48
N HIS A 53 -24.05 -12.95 -19.10
CA HIS A 53 -23.49 -14.05 -19.88
C HIS A 53 -24.46 -15.25 -19.96
N ALA A 54 -25.11 -15.61 -18.84
CA ALA A 54 -26.11 -16.67 -18.83
C ALA A 54 -27.33 -16.32 -19.69
N GLU A 55 -27.79 -15.07 -19.67
CA GLU A 55 -28.86 -14.59 -20.55
C GLU A 55 -28.47 -14.70 -22.02
N ILE A 56 -27.26 -14.25 -22.39
CA ILE A 56 -26.75 -14.35 -23.76
C ILE A 56 -26.65 -15.82 -24.20
N ALA A 57 -26.15 -16.71 -23.33
CA ALA A 57 -26.05 -18.14 -23.63
C ALA A 57 -27.44 -18.76 -23.87
N ALA A 58 -28.42 -18.46 -23.02
CA ALA A 58 -29.80 -18.93 -23.19
C ALA A 58 -30.44 -18.42 -24.48
N MET A 59 -30.11 -17.19 -24.91
CA MET A 59 -30.58 -16.67 -26.20
C MET A 59 -30.06 -17.51 -27.37
N THR A 60 -28.82 -18.00 -27.32
CA THR A 60 -28.27 -18.82 -28.43
C THR A 60 -28.94 -20.18 -28.61
N GLU A 61 -29.73 -20.63 -27.64
CA GLU A 61 -30.52 -21.87 -27.70
C GLU A 61 -31.93 -21.66 -28.29
N GLN A 62 -32.34 -20.41 -28.56
CA GLN A 62 -33.65 -20.08 -29.13
C GLN A 62 -33.62 -20.10 -30.66
N GLU A 63 -34.69 -20.61 -31.30
CA GLU A 63 -34.81 -20.72 -32.76
C GLU A 63 -34.84 -19.35 -33.46
N GLU A 64 -35.35 -18.30 -32.79
CA GLU A 64 -35.33 -16.92 -33.28
C GLU A 64 -34.76 -15.98 -32.21
N VAL A 65 -33.54 -15.48 -32.44
CA VAL A 65 -32.89 -14.51 -31.56
C VAL A 65 -33.02 -13.11 -32.14
N SER A 66 -33.61 -12.18 -31.39
CA SER A 66 -33.57 -10.77 -31.76
C SER A 66 -32.13 -10.26 -31.68
N LEU A 67 -31.55 -9.92 -32.84
CA LEU A 67 -30.20 -9.37 -32.95
C LEU A 67 -30.05 -8.03 -32.20
N GLU A 68 -31.14 -7.27 -32.10
CA GLU A 68 -31.20 -6.03 -31.33
C GLU A 68 -31.02 -6.29 -29.84
N VAL A 69 -31.80 -7.21 -29.26
CA VAL A 69 -31.70 -7.59 -27.83
C VAL A 69 -30.32 -8.18 -27.51
N PHE A 70 -29.75 -8.97 -28.42
CA PHE A 70 -28.40 -9.51 -28.24
C PHE A 70 -27.36 -8.38 -28.16
N ASN A 71 -27.46 -7.39 -29.04
CA ASN A 71 -26.54 -6.24 -29.05
C ASN A 71 -26.67 -5.38 -27.79
N GLU A 72 -27.89 -5.14 -27.30
CA GLU A 72 -28.12 -4.41 -26.04
C GLU A 72 -27.48 -5.12 -24.84
N LYS A 73 -27.60 -6.45 -24.76
CA LYS A 73 -26.96 -7.24 -23.69
C LYS A 73 -25.45 -7.20 -23.79
N LYS A 74 -24.90 -7.27 -25.00
CA LYS A 74 -23.46 -7.14 -25.25
C LYS A 74 -22.92 -5.76 -24.86
N GLU A 75 -23.67 -4.69 -25.16
CA GLU A 75 -23.32 -3.33 -24.75
C GLU A 75 -23.33 -3.18 -23.22
N SER A 76 -24.37 -3.70 -22.56
CA SER A 76 -24.47 -3.73 -21.10
C SER A 76 -23.30 -4.49 -20.45
N PHE A 77 -22.93 -5.64 -21.02
CA PHE A 77 -21.76 -6.42 -20.57
C PHE A 77 -20.47 -5.59 -20.67
N ASN A 78 -20.26 -4.95 -21.82
CA ASN A 78 -19.05 -4.15 -22.06
C ASN A 78 -18.95 -2.95 -21.12
N GLN A 79 -20.05 -2.26 -20.85
CA GLN A 79 -20.08 -1.14 -19.92
C GLN A 79 -19.68 -1.60 -18.50
N ILE A 80 -20.33 -2.63 -17.97
CA ILE A 80 -20.03 -3.15 -16.63
C ILE A 80 -18.59 -3.66 -16.56
N TYR A 81 -18.08 -4.27 -17.63
CA TYR A 81 -16.69 -4.72 -17.70
C TYR A 81 -15.67 -3.57 -17.67
N GLN A 82 -15.97 -2.43 -18.31
CA GLN A 82 -15.08 -1.26 -18.19
C GLN A 82 -15.09 -0.69 -16.78
N GLU A 83 -16.26 -0.55 -16.15
CA GLU A 83 -16.35 -0.09 -14.76
C GLU A 83 -15.59 -1.03 -13.81
N TYR A 84 -15.70 -2.35 -14.02
CA TYR A 84 -14.94 -3.35 -13.27
C TYR A 84 -13.42 -3.13 -13.42
N LYS A 85 -12.93 -2.88 -14.63
CA LYS A 85 -11.50 -2.62 -14.88
C LYS A 85 -11.01 -1.34 -14.22
N GLU A 86 -11.81 -0.28 -14.25
CA GLU A 86 -11.48 0.99 -13.59
C GLU A 86 -11.38 0.81 -12.07
N GLU A 87 -12.35 0.11 -11.45
CA GLU A 87 -12.30 -0.20 -10.02
C GLU A 87 -11.09 -1.08 -9.66
N TYR A 88 -10.74 -2.05 -10.52
CA TYR A 88 -9.55 -2.87 -10.34
C TYR A 88 -8.25 -2.06 -10.43
N ALA A 89 -8.16 -1.08 -11.34
CA ALA A 89 -7.02 -0.19 -11.44
C ALA A 89 -6.87 0.67 -10.18
N LEU A 90 -7.97 1.23 -9.67
CA LEU A 90 -7.97 1.99 -8.41
C LEU A 90 -7.48 1.13 -7.22
N LEU A 91 -7.86 -0.14 -7.17
CA LEU A 91 -7.39 -1.06 -6.13
C LEU A 91 -5.88 -1.32 -6.22
N ARG A 92 -5.33 -1.42 -7.44
CA ARG A 92 -3.88 -1.53 -7.67
C ARG A 92 -3.15 -0.27 -7.22
N ASP A 93 -3.71 0.90 -7.49
CA ASP A 93 -3.12 2.18 -7.10
C ASP A 93 -3.08 2.35 -5.58
N LEU A 94 -4.12 1.90 -4.87
CA LEU A 94 -4.11 1.86 -3.41
C LEU A 94 -3.00 0.96 -2.87
N LEU A 95 -2.85 -0.25 -3.40
CA LEU A 95 -1.78 -1.15 -3.02
C LEU A 95 -0.40 -0.53 -3.27
N LEU A 96 -0.20 0.10 -4.44
CA LEU A 96 1.06 0.75 -4.79
C LEU A 96 1.37 1.92 -3.86
N THR A 97 0.36 2.73 -3.53
CA THR A 97 0.48 3.88 -2.63
C THR A 97 0.92 3.44 -1.24
N ILE A 98 0.25 2.44 -0.66
CA ILE A 98 0.59 1.90 0.67
C ILE A 98 2.02 1.35 0.66
N SER A 99 2.35 0.51 -0.33
CA SER A 99 3.69 -0.11 -0.46
C SER A 99 4.82 0.92 -0.58
N THR A 100 4.63 1.92 -1.44
CA THR A 100 5.61 2.99 -1.66
C THR A 100 5.75 3.86 -0.41
N SER A 101 4.66 4.10 0.31
CA SER A 101 4.66 4.90 1.53
C SER A 101 5.47 4.23 2.64
N TYR A 102 5.27 2.91 2.87
CA TYR A 102 6.09 2.16 3.83
C TYR A 102 7.56 2.06 3.41
N THR A 103 7.83 1.92 2.11
CA THR A 103 9.21 1.93 1.61
C THR A 103 9.89 3.27 1.86
N THR A 104 9.16 4.37 1.63
CA THR A 104 9.63 5.73 1.85
C THR A 104 9.85 6.01 3.34
N GLU A 105 8.91 5.61 4.20
CA GLU A 105 9.06 5.73 5.64
C GLU A 105 10.33 5.00 6.13
N LYS A 106 10.52 3.74 5.73
CA LYS A 106 11.72 2.97 6.09
C LYS A 106 13.01 3.67 5.63
N TYR A 107 12.99 4.29 4.45
CA TYR A 107 14.13 5.05 3.94
C TYR A 107 14.41 6.30 4.77
N VAL A 108 13.37 7.09 5.10
CA VAL A 108 13.47 8.30 5.91
C VAL A 108 13.95 7.98 7.32
N ILE A 109 13.32 7.00 7.97
CA ILE A 109 13.71 6.53 9.31
C ILE A 109 15.18 6.12 9.31
N LYS A 110 15.62 5.27 8.38
CA LYS A 110 17.04 4.88 8.29
C LYS A 110 17.95 6.11 8.19
N ARG A 111 17.66 7.06 7.28
CA ARG A 111 18.49 8.26 7.13
C ARG A 111 18.52 9.13 8.39
N CYS A 112 17.38 9.36 9.03
CA CYS A 112 17.31 10.15 10.25
C CYS A 112 18.10 9.47 11.39
N PHE A 113 17.89 8.17 11.62
CA PHE A 113 18.59 7.44 12.68
C PHE A 113 20.10 7.39 12.47
N PHE A 114 20.59 7.14 11.25
CA PHE A 114 22.03 7.11 10.99
C PHE A 114 22.66 8.50 11.14
N ASN A 115 22.05 9.54 10.57
CA ASN A 115 22.59 10.89 10.66
C ASN A 115 22.55 11.44 12.10
N GLU A 116 21.48 11.18 12.86
CA GLU A 116 21.38 11.60 14.26
C GLU A 116 22.35 10.83 15.15
N SER A 117 22.55 9.53 14.89
CA SER A 117 23.52 8.71 15.63
C SER A 117 24.96 9.17 15.37
N ASP A 118 25.31 9.46 14.11
CA ASP A 118 26.64 9.98 13.75
C ASP A 118 26.87 11.38 14.34
N HIS A 119 25.84 12.22 14.37
CA HIS A 119 25.93 13.54 15.00
C HIS A 119 26.13 13.44 16.51
N LEU A 120 25.39 12.56 17.20
CA LEU A 120 25.55 12.31 18.63
C LEU A 120 26.93 11.72 18.97
N LEU A 121 27.42 10.77 18.16
CA LEU A 121 28.77 10.22 18.31
C LEU A 121 29.84 11.29 18.14
N THR A 122 29.72 12.15 17.12
CA THR A 122 30.65 13.26 16.90
C THR A 122 30.65 14.22 18.10
N GLN A 123 29.48 14.60 18.61
CA GLN A 123 29.37 15.46 19.80
C GLN A 123 29.96 14.81 21.06
N LEU A 124 29.83 13.49 21.22
CA LEU A 124 30.44 12.76 22.34
C LEU A 124 31.96 12.74 22.22
N MET A 125 32.50 12.46 21.02
CA MET A 125 33.94 12.49 20.77
C MET A 125 34.53 13.87 21.02
N GLU A 126 33.91 14.93 20.50
CA GLU A 126 34.34 16.32 20.75
C GLU A 126 34.36 16.68 22.25
N LYS A 127 33.36 16.22 23.02
CA LYS A 127 33.32 16.45 24.46
C LYS A 127 34.41 15.66 25.20
N THR A 128 34.68 14.43 24.78
CA THR A 128 35.77 13.62 25.37
C THR A 128 37.12 14.25 25.09
N ASP A 129 37.39 14.68 23.86
CA ASP A 129 38.64 15.36 23.50
C ASP A 129 38.84 16.65 24.31
N GLN A 130 37.75 17.42 24.55
CA GLN A 130 37.78 18.59 25.41
C GLN A 130 38.02 18.26 26.90
N GLN A 131 37.53 17.12 27.38
CA GLN A 131 37.78 16.65 28.74
C GLN A 131 39.25 16.24 28.91
N ASP A 132 39.80 15.49 27.96
CA ASP A 132 41.20 15.05 27.99
C ASP A 132 42.16 16.24 27.95
N LEU A 133 41.88 17.25 27.11
CA LEU A 133 42.62 18.52 27.09
C LEU A 133 42.59 19.26 28.44
N ARG A 134 41.44 19.28 29.13
CA ARG A 134 41.33 19.91 30.46
C ARG A 134 42.09 19.13 31.54
N ILE A 135 42.08 17.80 31.47
CA ILE A 135 42.84 16.95 32.39
C ILE A 135 44.34 17.19 32.20
N LEU A 136 44.82 17.25 30.95
CA LEU A 136 46.21 17.58 30.63
C LEU A 136 46.61 18.95 31.19
N GLN A 137 45.78 19.97 30.99
CA GLN A 137 46.02 21.31 31.53
C GLN A 137 46.05 21.34 33.07
N LEU A 138 45.20 20.56 33.73
CA LEU A 138 45.18 20.46 35.20
C LEU A 138 46.42 19.74 35.73
N ASN A 139 46.88 18.69 35.04
CA ASN A 139 48.10 17.98 35.40
C ASN A 139 49.34 18.86 35.24
N ASP A 140 49.46 19.59 34.12
CA ASP A 140 50.54 20.56 33.92
C ASP A 140 50.56 21.66 35.01
N LEU A 141 49.37 22.07 35.48
CA LEU A 141 49.24 23.06 36.55
C LEU A 141 49.67 22.51 37.91
N ALA A 142 49.32 21.25 38.20
CA ALA A 142 49.73 20.55 39.41
C ALA A 142 51.25 20.36 39.46
N ASP A 143 51.86 19.94 38.35
CA ASP A 143 53.32 19.77 38.22
C ASP A 143 54.09 21.09 38.31
N SER A 144 53.43 22.24 38.03
CA SER A 144 54.04 23.57 38.15
C SER A 144 53.96 24.18 39.56
N LEU A 145 53.20 23.56 40.46
CA LEU A 145 52.97 24.01 41.84
C LEU A 145 53.82 23.23 42.88
N ASP A 146 54.48 22.14 42.47
CA ASP A 146 55.52 21.41 43.21
C ASP A 146 56.93 21.91 42.85
#